data_AF-A0A1J4N340-F1
#
_entry.id   AF-A0A1J4N340-F1
#
_cell.length_a   1.000
_cell.length_b   1.000
_cell.length_c   1.000
_cell.angle_alpha   90.00
_cell.angle_beta   90.00
_cell.angle_gamma   90.00
#
_symmetry.space_group_name_H-M   'P 1'
#
loop_
_entity.id
_entity.type
_entity.pdbx_description
1 polymer ?
#
loop_
_entity_poly.entity_id
_entity_poly.type
_entity_poly.pdbx_seq_one_letter_code
_entity_poly.pdbx_strand_id
1 'polypeptide(L)'
;MPKAAAPSPSTWATVHGNFKKFDINELNRVVLDYAQVELEAAARKRQRSGLTKVGAGLIFWVALIGLCGPLIAAGVFLSGGGLTKFSEDFSAGVEVPFIYIGCALGAVSILYFLVPWLQESHRQWNRNLVGFSVILLISTVLLLVLILVSDPEAYPRFPLLLAPVVLLVLEIVALVAAFRLYSKEKPPAVDVTTLSSDDLEVLLASRHRALTTLRARSIVSYDEFDELDRTPLFSTDGRA
;
A
#
# COMPACT_ATOMS: atom_id res chain seq x y z
N MET A 1 14.61 -26.16 6.84
CA MET A 1 14.67 -25.02 5.90
C MET A 1 13.63 -24.00 6.34
N PRO A 2 13.96 -22.72 6.55
CA PRO A 2 12.96 -21.70 6.87
C PRO A 2 11.95 -21.64 5.73
N LYS A 3 10.67 -21.83 6.04
CA LYS A 3 9.58 -21.70 5.05
C LYS A 3 9.52 -20.23 4.65
N ALA A 4 9.52 -19.98 3.34
CA ALA A 4 9.37 -18.63 2.80
C ALA A 4 8.12 -17.97 3.40
N ALA A 5 8.19 -16.67 3.64
CA ALA A 5 7.11 -15.94 4.27
C ALA A 5 5.83 -16.05 3.41
N ALA A 6 4.68 -16.23 4.06
CA ALA A 6 3.43 -16.44 3.38
C ALA A 6 3.02 -15.16 2.63
N PRO A 7 2.83 -15.19 1.30
CA PRO A 7 2.29 -14.04 0.58
C PRO A 7 0.88 -13.74 1.08
N SER A 8 0.47 -12.47 1.08
CA SER A 8 -0.93 -12.16 1.35
C SER A 8 -1.85 -12.86 0.33
N PRO A 9 -3.08 -13.27 0.70
CA PRO A 9 -3.97 -14.00 -0.19
C PRO A 9 -4.23 -13.28 -1.53
N SER A 10 -4.34 -11.95 -1.49
CA SER A 10 -4.45 -11.12 -2.69
C SER A 10 -3.17 -11.10 -3.53
N THR A 11 -1.99 -11.04 -2.91
CA THR A 11 -0.71 -11.10 -3.63
C THR A 11 -0.53 -12.46 -4.29
N TRP A 12 -0.80 -13.54 -3.56
CA TRP A 12 -0.79 -14.90 -4.11
C TRP A 12 -1.72 -15.01 -5.33
N ALA A 13 -2.95 -14.51 -5.21
CA ALA A 13 -3.94 -14.45 -6.29
C ALA A 13 -3.51 -13.60 -7.50
N THR A 14 -2.58 -12.66 -7.35
CA THR A 14 -2.04 -11.88 -8.49
C THR A 14 -0.83 -12.52 -9.16
N VAL A 15 0.01 -13.25 -8.43
CA VAL A 15 1.30 -13.78 -8.93
C VAL A 15 1.14 -15.18 -9.52
N HIS A 16 0.27 -16.03 -8.95
CA HIS A 16 0.05 -17.37 -9.48
C HIS A 16 -0.86 -17.29 -10.71
N GLY A 17 -0.26 -17.40 -11.91
CA GLY A 17 -0.94 -17.26 -13.20
C GLY A 17 -1.16 -18.56 -13.97
N ASN A 18 -0.67 -19.70 -13.48
CA ASN A 18 -0.67 -20.97 -14.22
C ASN A 18 -1.48 -22.07 -13.49
N PHE A 19 -2.72 -21.77 -13.10
CA PHE A 19 -3.61 -22.85 -12.64
C PHE A 19 -4.07 -23.66 -13.87
N LYS A 20 -3.71 -24.94 -13.93
CA LYS A 20 -4.39 -25.89 -14.83
C LYS A 20 -5.83 -26.16 -14.35
N LYS A 21 -6.05 -26.09 -13.04
CA LYS A 21 -7.34 -26.12 -12.35
C LYS A 21 -7.18 -25.38 -11.02
N PHE A 22 -8.11 -24.51 -10.67
CA PHE A 22 -8.11 -23.81 -9.38
C PHE A 22 -8.45 -24.80 -8.25
N ASP A 23 -7.71 -24.74 -7.13
CA ASP A 23 -7.98 -25.52 -5.92
C ASP A 23 -8.24 -24.59 -4.72
N ILE A 24 -9.45 -24.68 -4.18
CA ILE A 24 -9.87 -23.91 -3.00
C ILE A 24 -9.07 -24.25 -1.76
N ASN A 25 -8.54 -25.48 -1.64
CA ASN A 25 -7.73 -25.88 -0.50
C ASN A 25 -6.39 -25.17 -0.47
N GLU A 26 -5.82 -24.86 -1.65
CA GLU A 26 -4.60 -24.07 -1.76
C GLU A 26 -4.85 -22.63 -1.30
N LEU A 27 -5.97 -22.02 -1.72
CA LEU A 27 -6.35 -20.70 -1.24
C LEU A 27 -6.61 -20.69 0.27
N ASN A 28 -7.36 -21.66 0.79
CA ASN A 28 -7.61 -21.78 2.22
C ASN A 28 -6.30 -21.90 3.01
N ARG A 29 -5.34 -22.69 2.52
CA ARG A 29 -4.00 -22.78 3.12
C ARG A 29 -3.27 -21.43 3.13
N VAL A 30 -3.32 -20.66 2.05
CA VAL A 30 -2.68 -19.32 2.00
C VAL A 30 -3.36 -18.35 2.98
N VAL A 31 -4.70 -18.39 3.07
CA VAL A 31 -5.45 -17.58 4.03
C VAL A 31 -5.07 -17.94 5.47
N LEU A 32 -4.95 -19.24 5.80
CA LEU A 32 -4.53 -19.69 7.13
C LEU A 32 -3.07 -19.38 7.44
N ASP A 33 -2.18 -19.52 6.45
CA ASP A 33 -0.77 -19.18 6.58
C ASP A 33 -0.54 -17.67 6.83
N TYR A 34 -1.49 -16.83 6.40
CA TYR A 34 -1.48 -15.36 6.60
C TYR A 34 -2.43 -14.90 7.73
N ALA A 35 -3.16 -15.82 8.36
CA ALA A 35 -4.28 -15.50 9.25
C ALA A 35 -3.85 -14.62 10.44
N GLN A 36 -2.72 -14.91 11.07
CA GLN A 36 -2.26 -14.14 12.22
C GLN A 36 -2.06 -12.65 11.89
N VAL A 37 -1.52 -12.33 10.71
CA VAL A 37 -1.28 -10.94 10.30
C VAL A 37 -2.61 -10.20 10.13
N GLU A 38 -3.61 -10.84 9.53
CA GLU A 38 -4.95 -10.27 9.34
C GLU A 38 -5.69 -10.11 10.68
N LEU A 39 -5.58 -11.10 11.58
CA LEU A 39 -6.21 -11.05 12.90
C LEU A 39 -5.59 -9.98 13.79
N GLU A 40 -4.26 -9.82 13.79
CA GLU A 40 -3.59 -8.72 14.51
C GLU A 40 -3.97 -7.34 13.95
N ALA A 41 -4.08 -7.22 12.62
CA ALA A 41 -4.58 -6.01 11.98
C ALA A 41 -6.04 -5.71 12.37
N ALA A 42 -6.89 -6.73 12.40
CA ALA A 42 -8.29 -6.61 12.80
C ALA A 42 -8.45 -6.26 14.28
N ALA A 43 -7.68 -6.88 15.17
CA ALA A 43 -7.68 -6.58 16.60
C ALA A 43 -7.32 -5.11 16.87
N ARG A 44 -6.27 -4.59 16.20
CA ARG A 44 -5.91 -3.17 16.26
C ARG A 44 -7.00 -2.26 15.73
N LYS A 45 -7.75 -2.68 14.71
CA LYS A 45 -8.88 -1.93 14.17
C LYS A 45 -10.09 -1.95 15.12
N ARG A 46 -10.32 -3.04 15.86
CA ARG A 46 -11.41 -3.16 16.85
C ARG A 46 -11.18 -2.24 18.05
N GLN A 47 -9.92 -2.05 18.47
CA GLN A 47 -9.56 -1.15 19.58
C GLN A 47 -9.79 0.35 19.27
N ARG A 48 -10.07 0.72 18.01
CA ARG A 48 -10.32 2.11 17.59
C ARG A 48 -11.74 2.54 17.92
N SER A 49 -11.90 3.67 18.61
CA SER A 49 -13.19 4.32 18.86
C SER A 49 -13.90 4.74 17.55
N GLY A 50 -15.22 4.91 17.56
CA GLY A 50 -16.01 5.26 16.37
C GLY A 50 -15.49 6.50 15.61
N LEU A 51 -15.10 7.55 16.33
CA LEU A 51 -14.48 8.76 15.77
C LEU A 51 -13.15 8.46 15.06
N THR A 52 -12.31 7.60 15.63
CA THR A 52 -11.03 7.21 15.01
C THR A 52 -11.22 6.30 13.78
N LYS A 53 -12.36 5.60 13.66
CA LYS A 53 -12.71 4.85 12.43
C LYS A 53 -13.04 5.78 11.27
N VAL A 54 -13.84 6.82 11.51
CA VAL A 54 -14.18 7.84 10.49
C VAL A 54 -12.93 8.61 10.08
N GLY A 55 -12.11 9.04 11.05
CA GLY A 55 -10.83 9.70 10.80
C GLY A 55 -9.88 8.83 9.96
N ALA A 56 -9.77 7.53 10.26
CA ALA A 56 -8.95 6.62 9.47
C ALA A 56 -9.45 6.46 8.01
N GLY A 57 -10.77 6.54 7.79
CA GLY A 57 -11.36 6.56 6.46
C GLY A 57 -11.07 7.84 5.67
N LEU A 58 -11.14 9.00 6.32
CA LEU A 58 -10.76 10.28 5.69
C LEU A 58 -9.27 10.32 5.34
N ILE A 59 -8.41 9.89 6.27
CA ILE A 59 -6.95 9.84 6.04
C ILE A 59 -6.62 8.87 4.90
N PHE A 60 -7.36 7.78 4.73
CA PHE A 60 -7.18 6.88 3.57
C PHE A 60 -7.37 7.62 2.24
N TRP A 61 -8.44 8.42 2.11
CA TRP A 61 -8.68 9.22 0.91
C TRP A 61 -7.61 10.30 0.71
N VAL A 62 -7.19 10.97 1.78
CA VAL A 62 -6.10 11.94 1.74
C VAL A 62 -4.80 11.28 1.29
N ALA A 63 -4.48 10.08 1.81
CA ALA A 63 -3.31 9.31 1.40
C ALA A 63 -3.40 8.88 -0.07
N LEU A 64 -4.59 8.53 -0.58
CA LEU A 64 -4.77 8.15 -1.97
C LEU A 64 -4.57 9.35 -2.91
N ILE A 65 -5.17 10.50 -2.58
CA ILE A 65 -4.97 11.75 -3.33
C ILE A 65 -3.52 12.21 -3.25
N GLY A 66 -2.88 12.05 -2.09
CA GLY A 66 -1.51 12.47 -1.85
C GLY A 66 -0.47 11.71 -2.69
N LEU A 67 -0.80 10.53 -3.23
CA LEU A 67 0.04 9.84 -4.21
C LEU A 67 0.32 10.69 -5.46
N CYS A 68 -0.63 11.56 -5.82
CA CYS A 68 -0.49 12.47 -6.95
C CYS A 68 0.12 13.82 -6.55
N GLY A 69 0.35 14.08 -5.26
CA GLY A 69 0.77 15.38 -4.73
C GLY A 69 2.05 15.92 -5.38
N PRO A 70 3.18 15.18 -5.36
CA PRO A 70 4.42 15.62 -5.99
C PRO A 70 4.30 15.81 -7.51
N LEU A 71 3.47 15.01 -8.18
CA LEU A 71 3.21 15.14 -9.61
C LEU A 71 2.44 16.43 -9.93
N ILE A 72 1.43 16.77 -9.12
CA ILE A 72 0.70 18.04 -9.24
C ILE A 72 1.63 19.21 -8.98
N ALA A 73 2.49 19.13 -7.95
CA ALA A 73 3.50 20.14 -7.68
C ALA A 73 4.46 20.34 -8.86
N ALA A 74 4.91 19.26 -9.50
CA ALA A 74 5.73 19.32 -10.72
C ALA A 74 4.98 20.00 -11.88
N GLY A 75 3.70 19.69 -12.06
CA GLY A 75 2.85 20.33 -13.08
C GLY A 75 2.70 21.84 -12.85
N VAL A 76 2.46 22.27 -11.60
CA VAL A 76 2.35 23.69 -11.22
C VAL A 76 3.68 24.41 -11.43
N PHE A 77 4.80 23.80 -11.06
CA PHE A 77 6.13 24.37 -11.27
C PHE A 77 6.47 24.55 -12.76
N LEU A 78 6.06 23.59 -13.60
CA LEU A 78 6.17 23.69 -15.06
C LEU A 78 5.29 24.81 -15.64
N SER A 79 4.07 25.00 -15.13
CA SER A 79 3.15 26.03 -15.63
C SER A 79 3.51 27.44 -15.15
N GLY A 80 4.00 27.57 -13.91
CA GLY A 80 4.29 28.86 -13.27
C GLY A 80 5.53 29.58 -13.79
N GLY A 81 6.48 28.86 -14.40
CA GLY A 81 7.62 29.47 -15.09
C GLY A 81 8.98 28.77 -14.95
N GLY A 82 9.06 27.56 -14.38
CA GLY A 82 10.35 26.92 -14.07
C GLY A 82 11.27 26.64 -15.26
N LEU A 83 10.73 26.39 -16.47
CA LEU A 83 11.56 26.07 -17.66
C LEU A 83 11.06 26.70 -18.97
N THR A 84 9.75 26.89 -19.10
CA THR A 84 9.07 27.62 -20.18
C THR A 84 7.65 27.86 -19.66
N LYS A 85 7.16 29.10 -19.57
CA LYS A 85 5.75 29.33 -19.21
C LYS A 85 4.85 28.56 -20.18
N PHE A 86 4.21 27.49 -19.71
CA PHE A 86 3.20 26.77 -20.49
C PHE A 86 1.82 27.39 -20.36
N SER A 87 1.56 28.20 -19.32
CA SER A 87 0.36 29.04 -19.24
C SER A 87 0.65 30.35 -18.49
N GLU A 88 -0.11 31.41 -18.79
CA GLU A 88 -0.01 32.72 -18.14
C GLU A 88 -0.77 32.79 -16.80
N ASP A 89 -1.42 31.69 -16.40
CA ASP A 89 -2.45 31.70 -15.34
C ASP A 89 -1.89 31.82 -13.92
N PHE A 90 -0.59 31.59 -13.72
CA PHE A 90 0.03 31.61 -12.40
C PHE A 90 1.09 32.70 -12.28
N SER A 91 0.99 33.53 -11.23
CA SER A 91 2.01 34.51 -10.90
C SER A 91 3.25 33.83 -10.30
N ALA A 92 4.42 34.39 -10.61
CA ALA A 92 5.70 33.93 -10.07
C ALA A 92 5.63 33.89 -8.53
N GLY A 93 6.02 32.76 -7.93
CA GLY A 93 5.99 32.54 -6.48
C GLY A 93 4.79 31.75 -5.94
N VAL A 94 3.72 31.56 -6.73
CA VAL A 94 2.61 30.66 -6.36
C VAL A 94 3.08 29.21 -6.26
N GLU A 95 4.11 28.82 -6.99
CA GLU A 95 4.61 27.44 -7.05
C GLU A 95 5.13 26.93 -5.70
N VAL A 96 5.68 27.80 -4.87
CA VAL A 96 6.29 27.44 -3.58
C VAL A 96 5.28 26.74 -2.65
N PRO A 97 4.13 27.34 -2.28
CA PRO A 97 3.16 26.66 -1.44
C PRO A 97 2.63 25.35 -2.06
N PHE A 98 2.47 25.27 -3.40
CA PHE A 98 2.05 24.02 -4.05
C PHE A 98 3.09 22.92 -3.95
N ILE A 99 4.39 23.24 -4.03
CA ILE A 99 5.47 22.29 -3.78
C ILE A 99 5.40 21.73 -2.36
N TYR A 100 5.24 22.60 -1.36
CA TYR A 100 5.15 22.16 0.05
C TYR A 100 3.90 21.34 0.31
N ILE A 101 2.74 21.75 -0.21
CA ILE A 101 1.48 21.00 -0.06
C ILE A 101 1.57 19.66 -0.76
N GLY A 102 2.05 19.61 -2.01
CA GLY A 102 2.22 18.39 -2.78
C GLY A 102 3.16 17.40 -2.09
N CYS A 103 4.30 17.89 -1.58
CA CYS A 103 5.26 17.04 -0.86
C CYS A 103 4.72 16.58 0.50
N ALA A 104 4.01 17.45 1.24
CA ALA A 104 3.40 17.08 2.51
C ALA A 104 2.32 16.00 2.34
N LEU A 105 1.49 16.12 1.29
CA LEU A 105 0.51 15.09 0.95
C LEU A 105 1.19 13.77 0.58
N GLY A 106 2.26 13.80 -0.22
CA GLY A 106 3.06 12.61 -0.53
C GLY A 106 3.66 11.96 0.73
N ALA A 107 4.15 12.77 1.68
CA ALA A 107 4.68 12.29 2.94
C ALA A 107 3.59 11.62 3.80
N VAL A 108 2.39 12.22 3.88
CA VAL A 108 1.24 11.63 4.57
C VAL A 108 0.87 10.28 3.93
N SER A 109 0.88 10.17 2.60
CA SER A 109 0.63 8.91 1.90
C SER A 109 1.63 7.82 2.31
N ILE A 110 2.93 8.12 2.31
CA ILE A 110 3.96 7.14 2.70
C ILE A 110 3.78 6.73 4.16
N LEU A 111 3.63 7.69 5.07
CA LEU A 111 3.47 7.42 6.49
C LEU A 111 2.20 6.57 6.76
N TYR A 112 1.13 6.81 6.03
CA TYR A 112 -0.10 6.04 6.16
C TYR A 112 0.10 4.54 5.89
N PHE A 113 0.92 4.18 4.90
CA PHE A 113 1.22 2.77 4.60
C PHE A 113 2.39 2.22 5.42
N LEU A 114 3.40 3.04 5.71
CA LEU A 114 4.62 2.64 6.41
C LEU A 114 4.38 2.38 7.91
N VAL A 115 3.63 3.25 8.60
CA VAL A 115 3.46 3.16 10.05
C VAL A 115 2.73 1.88 10.47
N PRO A 116 1.57 1.51 9.88
CA PRO A 116 0.91 0.25 10.23
C PRO A 116 1.79 -0.97 9.92
N TRP A 117 2.50 -0.93 8.79
CA TRP A 117 3.42 -2.00 8.39
C TRP A 117 4.57 -2.18 9.39
N LEU A 118 5.16 -1.09 9.89
CA LEU A 118 6.21 -1.15 10.91
C LEU A 118 5.71 -1.73 12.24
N GLN A 119 4.42 -1.60 12.54
CA GLN A 119 3.80 -2.12 13.76
C GLN A 119 3.40 -3.60 13.63
N GLU A 120 3.44 -4.21 12.45
CA GLU A 120 3.17 -5.65 12.29
C GLU A 120 4.25 -6.48 12.99
N SER A 121 3.83 -7.49 13.75
CA SER A 121 4.75 -8.44 14.41
C SER A 121 5.54 -9.23 13.38
N HIS A 122 4.87 -9.60 12.28
CA HIS A 122 5.43 -10.31 11.13
C HIS A 122 5.31 -9.41 9.90
N ARG A 123 6.32 -8.57 9.68
CA ARG A 123 6.36 -7.61 8.57
C ARG A 123 6.47 -8.36 7.24
N GLN A 124 5.36 -8.48 6.54
CA GLN A 124 5.30 -9.17 5.25
C GLN A 124 5.56 -8.22 4.08
N TRP A 125 5.82 -8.77 2.90
CA TRP A 125 6.08 -7.96 1.72
C TRP A 125 4.80 -7.26 1.31
N ASN A 126 4.79 -5.93 1.40
CA ASN A 126 3.61 -5.14 1.09
C ASN A 126 3.79 -4.44 -0.27
N ARG A 127 3.12 -4.99 -1.29
CA ARG A 127 3.16 -4.46 -2.66
C ARG A 127 2.64 -3.03 -2.76
N ASN A 128 1.67 -2.64 -1.92
CA ASN A 128 1.14 -1.27 -1.93
C ASN A 128 2.18 -0.30 -1.38
N LEU A 129 2.83 -0.63 -0.26
CA LEU A 129 3.90 0.20 0.30
C LEU A 129 5.01 0.41 -0.72
N VAL A 130 5.53 -0.68 -1.30
CA VAL A 130 6.64 -0.59 -2.27
C VAL A 130 6.20 0.11 -3.57
N GLY A 131 5.05 -0.28 -4.12
CA GLY A 131 4.53 0.30 -5.37
C GLY A 131 4.24 1.79 -5.26
N PHE A 132 3.60 2.22 -4.17
CA PHE A 132 3.31 3.63 -3.92
C PHE A 132 4.57 4.44 -3.60
N SER A 133 5.52 3.89 -2.84
CA SER A 133 6.82 4.53 -2.65
C SER A 133 7.57 4.74 -3.96
N VAL A 134 7.51 3.80 -4.91
CA VAL A 134 8.14 3.96 -6.24
C VAL A 134 7.43 5.02 -7.08
N ILE A 135 6.09 5.07 -7.07
CA ILE A 135 5.32 6.09 -7.80
C ILE A 135 5.65 7.51 -7.30
N LEU A 136 5.69 7.68 -5.97
CA LEU A 136 6.07 8.93 -5.33
C LEU A 136 7.52 9.28 -5.66
N LEU A 137 8.45 8.32 -5.57
CA LEU A 137 9.86 8.50 -5.91
C LEU A 137 10.07 9.06 -7.32
N ILE A 138 9.41 8.49 -8.32
CA ILE A 138 9.53 8.98 -9.70
C ILE A 138 9.05 10.43 -9.80
N SER A 139 7.91 10.75 -9.16
CA SER A 139 7.31 12.08 -9.20
C SER A 139 8.16 13.12 -8.44
N THR A 140 8.72 12.75 -7.30
CA THR A 140 9.60 13.57 -6.46
C THR A 140 10.94 13.82 -7.16
N VAL A 141 11.52 12.80 -7.81
CA VAL A 141 12.75 12.95 -8.61
C VAL A 141 12.49 13.86 -9.81
N LEU A 142 11.36 13.72 -10.51
CA LEU A 142 10.97 14.62 -11.59
C LEU A 142 10.90 16.07 -11.09
N LEU A 143 10.20 16.32 -9.98
CA LEU A 143 10.11 17.65 -9.37
C LEU A 143 11.49 18.23 -9.02
N LEU A 144 12.38 17.43 -8.44
CA LEU A 144 13.76 17.83 -8.13
C LEU A 144 14.55 18.20 -9.39
N VAL A 145 14.47 17.40 -10.45
CA VAL A 145 15.14 17.68 -11.72
C VAL A 145 14.64 19.00 -12.30
N LEU A 146 13.32 19.24 -12.28
CA LEU A 146 12.74 20.49 -12.77
C LEU A 146 13.29 21.71 -12.00
N ILE A 147 13.37 21.63 -10.66
CA ILE A 147 13.93 22.70 -9.82
C ILE A 147 15.44 22.89 -10.06
N LEU A 148 16.18 21.83 -10.39
CA LEU A 148 17.62 21.91 -10.63
C LEU A 148 17.97 22.53 -12.00
N VAL A 149 17.14 22.28 -13.02
CA VAL A 149 17.33 22.83 -14.37
C VAL A 149 16.72 24.24 -14.49
N SER A 150 15.86 24.66 -13.55
CA SER A 150 15.30 26.02 -13.55
C SER A 150 16.36 27.10 -13.31
N ASP A 151 16.06 28.28 -13.84
CA ASP A 151 16.90 29.48 -13.72
C ASP A 151 17.09 29.86 -12.23
N PRO A 152 18.33 29.84 -11.70
CA PRO A 152 18.60 30.18 -10.31
C PRO A 152 18.36 31.66 -9.98
N GLU A 153 18.36 32.55 -10.97
CA GLU A 153 18.13 33.99 -10.77
C GLU A 153 16.64 34.28 -10.57
N ALA A 154 15.77 33.53 -11.27
CA ALA A 154 14.32 33.61 -11.11
C ALA A 154 13.80 32.80 -9.90
N TYR A 155 14.48 31.70 -9.55
CA TYR A 155 14.03 30.75 -8.55
C TYR A 155 15.10 30.43 -7.49
N PRO A 156 14.97 30.93 -6.25
CA PRO A 156 15.90 30.59 -5.18
C PRO A 156 15.77 29.08 -4.87
N ARG A 157 16.81 28.32 -5.21
CA ARG A 157 16.78 26.84 -5.17
C ARG A 157 16.59 26.27 -3.78
N PHE A 158 17.22 26.86 -2.75
CA PHE A 158 17.20 26.33 -1.39
C PHE A 158 15.79 26.13 -0.82
N PRO A 159 14.89 27.14 -0.81
CA PRO A 159 13.53 26.95 -0.30
C PRO A 159 12.68 25.99 -1.16
N LEU A 160 12.96 25.87 -2.45
CA LEU A 160 12.25 24.96 -3.37
C LEU A 160 12.67 23.50 -3.20
N LEU A 161 13.96 23.26 -2.90
CA LEU A 161 14.51 21.92 -2.74
C LEU A 161 14.17 21.30 -1.38
N LEU A 162 13.90 22.09 -0.34
CA LEU A 162 13.75 21.60 1.03
C LEU A 162 12.66 20.52 1.16
N ALA A 163 11.42 20.81 0.74
CA ALA A 163 10.31 19.87 0.90
C ALA A 163 10.45 18.60 0.02
N PRO A 164 10.84 18.70 -1.28
CA PRO A 164 11.10 17.53 -2.12
C PRO A 164 12.27 16.67 -1.61
N VAL A 165 13.34 17.27 -1.08
CA VAL A 165 14.46 16.51 -0.50
C VAL A 165 14.03 15.77 0.76
N VAL A 166 13.24 16.39 1.64
CA VAL A 166 12.70 15.71 2.83
C VAL A 166 11.80 14.54 2.44
N LEU A 167 10.93 14.72 1.44
CA LEU A 167 10.10 13.66 0.91
C LEU A 167 10.95 12.52 0.30
N LEU A 168 11.97 12.85 -0.49
CA LEU A 168 12.89 11.88 -1.08
C LEU A 168 13.58 11.03 -0.01
N VAL A 169 14.06 11.66 1.07
CA VAL A 169 14.67 10.94 2.20
C VAL A 169 13.65 9.99 2.83
N LEU A 170 12.41 10.43 3.03
CA LEU A 170 11.35 9.59 3.58
C LEU A 170 11.02 8.39 2.67
N GLU A 171 10.96 8.58 1.35
CA GLU A 171 10.76 7.52 0.35
C GLU A 171 11.87 6.48 0.38
N ILE A 172 13.14 6.94 0.39
CA ILE A 172 14.31 6.05 0.48
C ILE A 172 14.27 5.26 1.79
N VAL A 173 13.98 5.91 2.92
CA VAL A 173 13.85 5.24 4.22
C VAL A 173 12.73 4.20 4.18
N ALA A 174 11.57 4.51 3.59
CA ALA A 174 10.45 3.57 3.47
C ALA A 174 10.82 2.34 2.62
N LEU A 175 11.49 2.55 1.48
CA LEU A 175 11.96 1.46 0.61
C LEU A 175 13.01 0.60 1.32
N VAL A 176 14.03 1.24 1.92
CA VAL A 176 15.08 0.53 2.66
C VAL A 176 14.47 -0.26 3.83
N ALA A 177 13.53 0.34 4.57
CA ALA A 177 12.80 -0.34 5.64
C ALA A 177 12.06 -1.56 5.09
N ALA A 178 11.31 -1.42 3.99
CA ALA A 178 10.58 -2.51 3.35
C ALA A 178 11.49 -3.69 2.98
N PHE A 179 12.71 -3.44 2.50
CA PHE A 179 13.67 -4.51 2.16
C PHE A 179 14.43 -5.08 3.36
N ARG A 180 14.83 -4.24 4.32
CA ARG A 180 15.72 -4.63 5.44
C ARG A 180 14.97 -5.23 6.61
N LEU A 181 13.74 -4.76 6.87
CA LEU A 181 12.96 -5.14 8.04
C LEU A 181 11.88 -6.18 7.73
N TYR A 182 11.81 -6.67 6.49
CA TYR A 182 10.93 -7.76 6.09
C TYR A 182 11.26 -9.03 6.87
N SER A 183 10.24 -9.64 7.47
CA SER A 183 10.39 -10.90 8.19
C SER A 183 10.56 -12.06 7.22
N LYS A 184 11.63 -12.83 7.40
CA LYS A 184 11.87 -14.08 6.67
C LYS A 184 11.18 -15.28 7.33
N GLU A 185 10.58 -15.08 8.50
CA GLU A 185 9.92 -16.12 9.26
C GLU A 185 8.45 -16.22 8.88
N LYS A 186 7.97 -17.46 8.73
CA LYS A 186 6.56 -17.73 8.50
C LYS A 186 5.76 -17.39 9.77
N PRO A 187 4.61 -16.69 9.67
CA PRO A 187 3.72 -16.50 10.80
C PRO A 187 3.30 -17.84 11.45
N PRO A 188 3.08 -17.87 12.77
CA PRO A 188 2.49 -19.02 13.46
C PRO A 188 1.19 -19.49 12.81
N ALA A 189 0.97 -20.80 12.80
CA ALA A 189 -0.29 -21.38 12.34
C ALA A 189 -1.42 -21.03 13.32
N VAL A 190 -2.57 -20.64 12.78
CA VAL A 190 -3.77 -20.29 13.56
C VAL A 190 -4.74 -21.45 13.52
N ASP A 191 -5.16 -21.94 14.69
CA ASP A 191 -6.20 -22.96 14.80
C ASP A 191 -7.59 -22.35 14.63
N VAL A 192 -8.22 -22.64 13.48
CA VAL A 192 -9.53 -22.12 13.09
C VAL A 192 -10.62 -22.49 14.09
N THR A 193 -10.50 -23.63 14.77
CA THR A 193 -11.52 -24.12 15.71
C THR A 193 -11.61 -23.29 16.99
N THR A 194 -10.55 -22.53 17.29
CA THR A 194 -10.45 -21.68 18.48
C THR A 194 -10.85 -20.22 18.22
N LEU A 195 -11.16 -19.87 16.96
CA LEU A 195 -11.46 -18.50 16.57
C LEU A 195 -12.89 -18.08 16.94
N SER A 196 -13.05 -16.81 17.29
CA SER A 196 -14.37 -16.19 17.43
C SER A 196 -15.06 -16.05 16.06
N SER A 197 -16.39 -15.90 16.06
CA SER A 197 -17.17 -15.64 14.84
C SER A 197 -16.63 -14.43 14.06
N ASP A 198 -16.30 -13.36 14.77
CA ASP A 198 -15.83 -12.11 14.18
C ASP A 198 -14.44 -12.26 13.55
N ASP A 199 -13.59 -13.12 14.12
CA ASP A 199 -12.26 -13.43 13.58
C ASP A 199 -12.36 -14.32 12.34
N LEU A 200 -13.29 -15.27 12.35
CA LEU A 200 -13.60 -16.08 11.18
C LEU A 200 -14.09 -15.21 10.02
N GLU A 201 -14.97 -14.24 10.28
CA GLU A 201 -15.44 -13.28 9.27
C GLU A 201 -14.29 -12.47 8.64
N VAL A 202 -13.26 -12.09 9.41
CA VAL A 202 -12.08 -11.40 8.89
C VAL A 202 -11.32 -12.29 7.89
N LEU A 203 -11.14 -13.57 8.22
CA LEU A 203 -10.46 -14.53 7.34
C LEU A 203 -11.29 -14.84 6.08
N LEU A 204 -12.61 -15.00 6.23
CA LEU A 204 -13.54 -15.16 5.11
C LEU A 204 -13.52 -13.93 4.20
N ALA A 205 -13.48 -12.72 4.74
CA ALA A 205 -13.36 -11.49 3.96
C ALA A 205 -12.01 -11.41 3.21
N SER A 206 -10.92 -11.89 3.81
CA SER A 206 -9.61 -11.98 3.13
C SER A 206 -9.66 -12.98 1.96
N ARG A 207 -10.29 -14.15 2.18
CA ARG A 207 -10.54 -15.14 1.12
C ARG A 207 -11.39 -14.56 -0.01
N HIS A 208 -12.51 -13.91 0.33
CA HIS A 208 -13.41 -13.29 -0.63
C HIS A 208 -12.65 -12.34 -1.56
N ARG A 209 -11.83 -11.43 -1.01
CA ARG A 209 -10.99 -10.51 -1.81
C ARG A 209 -10.04 -11.22 -2.75
N ALA A 210 -9.43 -12.32 -2.30
CA ALA A 210 -8.55 -13.13 -3.14
C ALA A 210 -9.35 -13.81 -4.28
N LEU A 211 -10.52 -14.38 -3.99
CA LEU A 211 -11.43 -14.93 -4.99
C LEU A 211 -11.88 -13.86 -5.99
N THR A 212 -12.21 -12.63 -5.54
CA THR A 212 -12.58 -11.53 -6.46
C THR A 212 -11.44 -11.21 -7.42
N THR A 213 -10.19 -11.24 -6.91
CA THR A 213 -8.99 -11.02 -7.73
C THR A 213 -8.79 -12.14 -8.75
N LEU A 214 -8.98 -13.40 -8.36
CA LEU A 214 -8.91 -14.55 -9.27
C LEU A 214 -10.01 -14.53 -10.33
N ARG A 215 -11.23 -14.12 -9.95
CA ARG A 215 -12.36 -13.91 -10.86
C ARG A 215 -12.07 -12.81 -11.87
N ALA A 216 -11.53 -11.67 -11.43
CA ALA A 216 -11.13 -10.58 -12.33
C ALA A 216 -10.06 -11.02 -13.35
N ARG A 217 -9.31 -12.08 -13.05
CA ARG A 217 -8.31 -12.71 -13.94
C ARG A 217 -8.88 -13.90 -14.73
N SER A 218 -10.19 -14.17 -14.64
CA SER A 218 -10.87 -15.30 -15.29
C SER A 218 -10.33 -16.69 -14.92
N ILE A 219 -9.71 -16.82 -13.73
CA ILE A 219 -9.19 -18.10 -13.21
C ILE A 219 -10.31 -18.91 -12.55
N VAL A 220 -11.27 -18.22 -11.92
CA VAL A 220 -12.47 -18.78 -11.31
C VAL A 220 -13.66 -18.27 -12.10
N SER A 221 -14.57 -19.17 -12.48
CA SER A 221 -15.78 -18.82 -13.22
C SER A 221 -16.79 -18.09 -12.32
N TYR A 222 -17.73 -17.39 -12.95
CA TYR A 222 -18.81 -16.69 -12.22
C TYR A 222 -19.69 -17.66 -11.43
N ASP A 223 -19.99 -18.81 -12.02
CA ASP A 223 -20.90 -19.79 -11.44
C ASP A 223 -20.28 -20.51 -10.23
N GLU A 224 -18.97 -20.75 -10.26
CA GLU A 224 -18.23 -21.38 -9.15
C GLU A 224 -17.92 -20.40 -8.01
N PHE A 225 -17.93 -19.08 -8.25
CA PHE A 225 -17.52 -18.08 -7.28
C PHE A 225 -18.35 -18.13 -5.99
N ASP A 226 -19.67 -18.16 -6.12
CA ASP A 226 -20.58 -18.14 -4.95
C ASP A 226 -20.49 -19.43 -4.12
N GLU A 227 -20.24 -20.57 -4.77
CA GLU A 227 -20.07 -21.86 -4.10
C GLU A 227 -18.74 -21.90 -3.33
N LEU A 228 -17.66 -21.42 -3.96
CA LEU A 228 -16.33 -21.35 -3.35
C LEU A 228 -16.29 -20.34 -2.19
N ASP A 229 -16.99 -19.21 -2.31
CA ASP A 229 -17.02 -18.18 -1.28
C ASP A 229 -17.82 -18.60 -0.03
N ARG A 230 -18.78 -19.52 -0.16
CA ARG A 230 -19.57 -20.07 0.95
C ARG A 230 -18.93 -21.28 1.62
N THR A 231 -17.89 -21.86 1.02
CA THR A 231 -17.22 -23.05 1.56
C THR A 231 -16.62 -22.72 2.94
N PRO A 232 -16.80 -23.54 4.00
CA PRO A 232 -16.18 -23.25 5.30
C PRO A 232 -14.64 -23.31 5.25
N LEU A 233 -13.97 -22.54 6.11
CA LEU A 233 -12.53 -22.63 6.30
C LEU A 233 -12.21 -23.87 7.15
N PHE A 234 -11.47 -24.82 6.59
CA PHE A 234 -10.98 -26.00 7.32
C PHE A 234 -9.51 -25.83 7.67
N SER A 235 -9.12 -26.23 8.88
CA SER A 235 -7.70 -26.41 9.20
C SER A 235 -7.12 -27.46 8.27
N THR A 236 -6.09 -27.09 7.52
CA THR A 236 -5.38 -28.01 6.59
C THR A 236 -4.31 -28.83 7.28
N ASP A 237 -4.19 -28.72 8.61
CA ASP A 237 -3.40 -29.66 9.40
C ASP A 237 -4.14 -31.00 9.42
N GLY A 238 -3.79 -31.85 8.46
CA GLY A 238 -4.27 -33.23 8.33
C GLY A 238 -3.88 -34.11 9.51
N ARG A 239 -4.48 -33.86 10.67
CA ARG A 239 -4.61 -34.79 11.78
C ARG A 239 -6.10 -34.88 12.13
N ALA A 240 -6.77 -35.73 11.36
CA ALA A 240 -7.85 -36.55 11.91
C ALA A 240 -7.23 -37.61 12.84
#